data_AF-A0A959X5D0-F1
#
_entry.id   AF-A0A959X5D0-F1
#
_cell.length_a   1.000
_cell.length_b   1.000
_cell.length_c   1.000
_cell.angle_alpha   90.00
_cell.angle_beta   90.00
_cell.angle_gamma   90.00
#
_symmetry.space_group_name_H-M   'P 1'
#
loop_
_entity.id
_entity.type
_entity.pdbx_description
1 polymer ?
#
loop_
_entity_poly.entity_id
_entity_poly.type
_entity_poly.pdbx_seq_one_letter_code
_entity_poly.pdbx_strand_id
1 'polypeptide(L)'
;MTGDPHYADAFTSFRIPASNREERLAHGKKLRSRVPLAALGEWTPTPNRPNVVDIMERSHEGRLQWLLGVRTARMAASPFGLLRGTANLMAWDVA
;
A
#
# COMPACT_ATOMS: atom_id res chain seq x y z
N MET A 1 -19.18 -5.22 21.35
CA MET A 1 -19.07 -5.31 19.87
C MET A 1 -18.68 -6.74 19.53
N THR A 2 -19.67 -7.62 19.39
CA THR A 2 -19.44 -9.04 19.10
C THR A 2 -19.18 -9.16 17.60
N GLY A 3 -17.94 -9.48 17.21
CA GLY A 3 -17.59 -9.69 15.82
C GLY A 3 -18.39 -10.85 15.24
N ASP A 4 -18.80 -10.72 13.98
CA ASP A 4 -19.47 -11.79 13.23
C ASP A 4 -18.50 -12.98 13.15
N PRO A 5 -18.76 -14.12 13.82
CA PRO A 5 -17.76 -15.18 14.03
C PRO A 5 -17.29 -15.79 12.71
N HIS A 6 -18.09 -15.69 11.64
CA HIS A 6 -17.72 -16.18 10.31
C HIS A 6 -16.55 -15.41 9.66
N TYR A 7 -16.26 -14.17 10.09
CA TYR A 7 -15.17 -13.37 9.53
C TYR A 7 -13.81 -13.53 10.22
N ALA A 8 -13.78 -14.02 11.45
CA ALA A 8 -12.53 -14.13 12.21
C ALA A 8 -11.56 -15.13 11.55
N ASP A 9 -12.11 -16.21 11.00
CA ASP A 9 -11.32 -17.31 10.44
C ASP A 9 -11.36 -17.40 8.91
N ALA A 10 -12.32 -16.70 8.27
CA ALA A 10 -12.36 -16.59 6.82
C ALA A 10 -11.06 -15.93 6.34
N PHE A 11 -10.41 -16.54 5.33
CA PHE A 11 -9.12 -16.11 4.75
C PHE A 11 -7.86 -16.45 5.56
N THR A 12 -7.96 -17.11 6.71
CA THR A 12 -6.77 -17.62 7.43
C THR A 12 -6.19 -18.88 6.80
N SER A 13 -7.01 -19.63 6.04
CA SER A 13 -6.63 -20.90 5.42
C SER A 13 -7.44 -21.16 4.14
N PHE A 14 -6.80 -21.74 3.13
CA PHE A 14 -7.48 -22.21 1.91
C PHE A 14 -8.42 -23.40 2.14
N ARG A 15 -8.33 -24.06 3.31
CA ARG A 15 -9.24 -25.15 3.70
C ARG A 15 -10.57 -24.66 4.25
N ILE A 16 -10.66 -23.38 4.61
CA ILE A 16 -11.88 -22.76 5.10
C ILE A 16 -12.56 -22.09 3.91
N PRO A 17 -13.80 -22.46 3.56
CA PRO A 17 -14.54 -21.81 2.50
C PRO A 17 -14.66 -20.31 2.76
N ALA A 18 -14.48 -19.50 1.72
CA ALA A 18 -14.71 -18.07 1.83
C ALA A 18 -16.19 -17.79 2.18
N SER A 19 -16.43 -16.75 2.99
CA SER A 19 -17.79 -16.24 3.23
C SER A 19 -18.47 -15.87 1.92
N ASN A 20 -19.81 -15.89 1.91
CA ASN A 20 -20.53 -15.64 0.68
C ASN A 20 -20.32 -14.19 0.19
N ARG A 21 -20.51 -13.92 -1.10
CA ARG A 21 -20.21 -12.59 -1.67
C ARG A 21 -21.07 -11.48 -1.05
N GLU A 22 -22.33 -11.77 -0.77
CA GLU A 22 -23.28 -10.80 -0.19
C GLU A 22 -22.89 -10.42 1.24
N GLU A 23 -22.52 -11.40 2.05
CA GLU A 23 -21.94 -11.23 3.38
C GLU A 23 -20.70 -10.34 3.33
N ARG A 24 -19.79 -10.54 2.36
CA ARG A 24 -18.57 -9.69 2.22
C ARG A 24 -18.91 -8.25 1.92
N LEU A 25 -19.86 -8.04 1.02
CA LEU A 25 -20.31 -6.70 0.68
C LEU A 25 -21.02 -6.03 1.86
N ALA A 26 -21.90 -6.76 2.56
CA ALA A 26 -22.60 -6.26 3.74
C ALA A 26 -21.61 -5.93 4.88
N HIS A 27 -20.62 -6.78 5.11
CA HIS A 27 -19.57 -6.56 6.10
C HIS A 27 -18.74 -5.31 5.76
N GLY A 28 -18.27 -5.18 4.52
CA GLY A 28 -17.56 -3.99 4.06
C GLY A 28 -18.38 -2.71 4.17
N LYS A 29 -19.67 -2.75 3.84
CA LYS A 29 -20.59 -1.60 4.04
C LYS A 29 -20.73 -1.23 5.52
N LYS A 30 -20.87 -2.21 6.42
CA LYS A 30 -20.91 -1.99 7.88
C LYS A 30 -19.59 -1.41 8.41
N LEU A 31 -18.45 -1.70 7.81
CA LEU A 31 -17.18 -1.09 8.20
C LEU A 31 -17.11 0.42 7.87
N ARG A 32 -17.79 0.86 6.80
CA ARG A 32 -17.81 2.29 6.40
C ARG A 32 -18.46 3.22 7.42
N SER A 33 -19.35 2.71 8.29
CA SER A 33 -19.90 3.52 9.38
C SER A 33 -18.89 3.78 10.50
N ARG A 34 -17.88 2.91 10.64
CA ARG A 34 -16.80 3.03 11.63
C ARG A 34 -15.61 3.81 11.08
N VAL A 35 -15.23 3.51 9.83
CA VAL A 35 -14.14 4.18 9.13
C VAL A 35 -14.68 4.65 7.77
N PRO A 36 -15.12 5.92 7.66
CA PRO A 36 -15.59 6.48 6.41
C PRO A 36 -14.51 6.44 5.32
N LEU A 37 -14.92 6.38 4.05
CA LEU A 37 -13.98 6.38 2.91
C LEU A 37 -13.05 7.63 2.91
N ALA A 38 -13.59 8.79 3.32
CA ALA A 38 -12.81 10.02 3.41
C ALA A 38 -11.64 9.92 4.39
N ALA A 39 -11.77 9.12 5.46
CA ALA A 39 -10.70 8.91 6.42
C ALA A 39 -9.49 8.16 5.81
N LEU A 40 -9.67 7.42 4.71
CA LEU A 40 -8.54 6.81 3.98
C LEU A 40 -7.69 7.85 3.23
N GLY A 41 -8.20 9.07 3.04
CA GLY A 41 -7.46 10.19 2.47
C GLY A 41 -6.73 11.03 3.52
N GLU A 42 -7.00 10.82 4.82
CA GLU A 42 -6.26 11.46 5.89
C GLU A 42 -4.90 10.78 6.04
N TRP A 43 -3.85 11.50 5.69
CA TRP A 43 -2.49 10.98 5.75
C TRP A 43 -1.56 12.00 6.40
N THR A 44 -0.81 11.54 7.40
CA THR A 44 0.25 12.30 8.05
C THR A 44 1.50 11.43 8.10
N PRO A 45 2.66 11.92 7.61
CA PRO A 45 3.90 11.14 7.67
C PRO A 45 4.32 10.90 9.12
N THR A 46 4.89 9.72 9.39
CA THR A 46 5.54 9.47 10.69
C THR A 46 6.73 10.43 10.87
N PRO A 47 7.04 10.85 12.11
CA PRO A 47 8.13 11.82 12.35
C PRO A 47 9.49 11.40 11.79
N ASN A 48 9.73 10.09 11.68
CA ASN A 48 11.00 9.52 11.20
C ASN A 48 10.94 9.09 9.73
N ARG A 49 9.90 9.47 8.97
CA ARG A 49 9.81 9.13 7.55
C ARG A 49 10.92 9.85 6.78
N PRO A 50 11.81 9.13 6.07
CA PRO A 50 12.87 9.78 5.30
C PRO A 50 12.30 10.60 4.14
N ASN A 51 13.06 11.59 3.66
CA ASN A 51 12.68 12.33 2.46
C ASN A 51 12.60 11.36 1.27
N VAL A 52 11.60 11.57 0.41
CA VAL A 52 11.35 10.76 -0.80
C VAL A 52 12.57 10.75 -1.71
N VAL A 53 13.25 11.89 -1.87
CA VAL A 53 14.46 12.01 -2.69
C VAL A 53 15.59 11.16 -2.08
N ASP A 54 15.81 11.23 -0.76
CA ASP A 54 16.83 10.41 -0.09
C ASP A 54 16.56 8.91 -0.24
N ILE A 55 15.28 8.51 -0.18
CA ILE A 55 14.86 7.11 -0.43
C ILE A 55 15.25 6.70 -1.85
N MET A 56 14.98 7.56 -2.83
CA MET A 56 15.37 7.31 -4.21
C MET A 56 16.89 7.24 -4.36
N GLU A 57 17.63 8.22 -3.84
CA GLU A 57 19.10 8.29 -3.89
C GLU A 57 19.76 7.05 -3.28
N ARG A 58 19.35 6.62 -2.09
CA ARG A 58 19.84 5.36 -1.49
C ARG A 58 19.61 4.14 -2.40
N SER A 59 18.52 4.12 -3.17
CA SER A 59 18.29 3.03 -4.12
C SER A 59 19.34 2.95 -5.24
N HIS A 60 20.09 4.04 -5.49
CA HIS A 60 21.11 4.08 -6.54
C HIS A 60 22.44 3.45 -6.10
N GLU A 61 22.60 3.09 -4.82
CA GLU A 61 23.79 2.41 -4.32
C GLU A 61 24.07 1.12 -5.11
N GLY A 62 25.33 0.93 -5.52
CA GLY A 62 25.74 -0.21 -6.35
C GLY A 62 25.33 -0.14 -7.83
N ARG A 63 24.65 0.91 -8.30
CA ARG A 63 24.27 1.07 -9.71
C ARG A 63 25.31 1.85 -10.52
N LEU A 64 25.28 1.62 -11.84
CA LEU A 64 26.10 2.35 -12.82
C LEU A 64 25.67 3.82 -12.90
N GLN A 65 26.57 4.73 -12.53
CA GLN A 65 26.30 6.17 -12.39
C GLN A 65 25.74 6.81 -13.67
N TRP A 66 26.25 6.43 -14.84
CA TRP A 66 25.81 6.97 -16.12
C TRP A 66 24.39 6.52 -16.53
N LEU A 67 23.80 5.53 -15.86
CA LEU A 67 22.43 5.07 -16.12
C LEU A 67 21.39 5.65 -15.16
N LEU A 68 21.80 6.37 -14.11
CA LEU A 68 20.86 6.89 -13.11
C LEU A 68 19.91 7.92 -13.72
N GLY A 69 20.40 8.80 -14.61
CA GLY A 69 19.56 9.76 -15.33
C GLY A 69 18.47 9.10 -16.19
N VAL A 70 18.82 8.02 -16.91
CA VAL A 70 17.86 7.25 -17.73
C VAL A 70 16.78 6.62 -16.85
N ARG A 71 17.18 6.07 -15.69
CA ARG A 71 16.23 5.51 -14.73
C ARG A 71 15.27 6.58 -14.21
N THR A 72 15.78 7.70 -13.73
CA THR A 72 14.97 8.77 -13.17
C THR A 72 14.01 9.34 -14.23
N ALA A 73 14.49 9.54 -15.46
CA ALA A 73 13.65 9.98 -16.57
C ALA A 73 12.50 9.00 -16.87
N ARG A 74 12.77 7.68 -16.89
CA ARG A 74 11.73 6.65 -17.11
C ARG A 74 10.72 6.59 -15.97
N MET A 75 11.17 6.80 -14.74
CA MET A 75 10.28 6.86 -13.57
C MET A 75 9.39 8.10 -13.61
N ALA A 76 9.95 9.26 -13.95
CA ALA A 76 9.22 10.54 -14.01
C ALA A 76 8.24 10.63 -15.18
N ALA A 77 8.39 9.80 -16.22
CA ALA A 77 7.57 9.84 -17.43
C ALA A 77 6.09 9.49 -17.21
N SER A 78 5.73 8.76 -16.14
CA SER A 78 4.33 8.44 -15.82
C SER A 78 4.14 8.02 -14.36
N PRO A 79 2.93 8.17 -13.79
CA PRO A 79 2.60 7.63 -12.46
C PRO A 79 2.88 6.13 -12.36
N PHE A 80 2.62 5.39 -13.44
CA PHE A 80 2.95 3.98 -13.53
C PHE A 80 4.46 3.76 -13.43
N GLY A 81 5.26 4.49 -14.21
CA GLY A 81 6.73 4.44 -14.16
C GLY A 81 7.29 4.72 -12.77
N LEU A 82 6.74 5.72 -12.07
CA LEU A 82 7.07 6.02 -10.69
C LEU A 82 6.79 4.81 -9.80
N LEU A 83 5.56 4.27 -9.85
CA LEU A 83 5.14 3.11 -9.05
C LEU A 83 6.08 1.90 -9.22
N ARG A 84 6.47 1.54 -10.44
CA ARG A 84 7.42 0.41 -10.67
C ARG A 84 8.85 0.76 -10.27
N GLY A 85 9.18 2.05 -10.23
CA GLY A 85 10.50 2.55 -9.93
C GLY A 85 10.78 2.75 -8.45
N THR A 86 9.77 2.97 -7.62
CA THR A 86 9.91 3.35 -6.19
C THR A 86 9.33 2.31 -5.24
N ALA A 87 9.66 1.03 -5.41
CA ALA A 87 9.22 -0.03 -4.48
C ALA A 87 9.65 0.23 -3.03
N ASN A 88 10.82 0.82 -2.85
CA ASN A 88 11.34 1.24 -1.54
C ASN A 88 10.56 2.41 -0.92
N LEU A 89 9.98 3.31 -1.70
CA LEU A 89 9.07 4.34 -1.21
C LEU A 89 7.77 3.70 -0.70
N MET A 90 7.20 2.79 -1.49
CA MET A 90 5.98 2.09 -1.11
C MET A 90 6.16 1.22 0.14
N ALA A 91 7.37 0.69 0.38
CA ALA A 91 7.68 -0.02 1.62
C ALA A 91 7.52 0.85 2.88
N TRP A 92 7.74 2.17 2.77
CA TRP A 92 7.49 3.11 3.87
C TRP A 92 6.00 3.44 4.06
N ASP A 93 5.15 3.10 3.09
CA ASP A 93 3.70 3.39 3.14
C ASP A 93 2.88 2.21 3.67
N VAL A 94 3.44 1.00 3.69
CA VAL A 94 2.78 -0.23 4.16
C VAL A 94 3.15 -0.64 5.59
N ALA A 95 4.07 0.09 6.23
CA ALA A 95 4.63 -0.22 7.55
C ALA A 95 3.78 0.32 8.71
#